data_AF-A0A6C0F6U8-F1
#
_entry.id   AF-A0A6C0F6U8-F1
#
_cell.length_a   1.000
_cell.length_b   1.000
_cell.length_c   1.000
_cell.angle_alpha   90.00
_cell.angle_beta   90.00
_cell.angle_gamma   90.00
#
_symmetry.space_group_name_H-M   'P 1'
#
loop_
_entity.id
_entity.type
_entity.pdbx_description
1 polymer ?
#
loop_
_entity_poly.entity_id
_entity_poly.type
_entity_poly.pdbx_seq_one_letter_code
_entity_poly.pdbx_strand_id
1 'polypeptide(L)'
;MSYVLYYSKYCENCKKILYKVGKDKIKEDIHFLCIDKRKVIKDKIYITLSDGKELLMPNEIKEVPALLLLNRGNRIIYGDEILKLFNPILKNTKENKINGGEPLAFSNYEMGATLSDNYSYLDQNSDDLSTKGEGGLRQMHSFATYNLKDEIETPPETFISEKIKSGNVSKLLTKLQEERNKEMHNKTMI
;
A
#
# COMPACT_ATOMS: atom_id res chain seq x y z
N MET A 1 3.00 -14.85 -13.74
CA MET A 1 4.27 -14.45 -14.42
C MET A 1 5.14 -15.69 -14.58
N SER A 2 5.52 -16.09 -15.80
CA SER A 2 6.20 -17.37 -15.99
C SER A 2 7.72 -17.27 -15.79
N TYR A 3 8.26 -18.04 -14.84
CA TYR A 3 9.69 -18.20 -14.60
C TYR A 3 10.09 -19.66 -14.79
N VAL A 4 11.33 -19.93 -15.22
CA VAL A 4 11.87 -21.30 -15.25
C VAL A 4 13.05 -21.37 -14.28
N LEU A 5 12.91 -22.18 -13.23
CA LEU A 5 13.95 -22.40 -12.24
C LEU A 5 14.68 -23.71 -12.52
N TYR A 6 15.95 -23.58 -12.87
CA TYR A 6 16.87 -24.66 -13.08
C TYR A 6 17.56 -25.00 -11.77
N TYR A 7 17.44 -26.26 -11.32
CA TYR A 7 18.02 -26.72 -10.06
C TYR A 7 18.65 -28.11 -10.19
N SER A 8 19.48 -28.45 -9.21
CA SER A 8 20.07 -29.78 -9.02
C SER A 8 19.81 -30.27 -7.60
N LYS A 9 19.55 -31.57 -7.42
CA LYS A 9 19.29 -32.16 -6.09
C LYS A 9 20.54 -32.22 -5.21
N TYR A 10 21.73 -32.19 -5.82
CA TYR A 10 23.01 -32.31 -5.13
C TYR A 10 23.54 -30.98 -4.60
N CYS A 11 22.95 -29.86 -4.99
CA CYS A 11 23.36 -28.53 -4.53
C CYS A 11 22.60 -28.10 -3.27
N GLU A 12 23.32 -27.73 -2.21
CA GLU A 12 22.72 -27.23 -0.97
C GLU A 12 22.02 -25.89 -1.13
N ASN A 13 22.58 -24.99 -1.95
CA ASN A 13 21.98 -23.68 -2.18
C ASN A 13 20.63 -23.80 -2.92
N CYS A 14 20.53 -24.76 -3.85
CA CYS A 14 19.27 -25.10 -4.51
C CYS A 14 18.20 -25.53 -3.51
N LYS A 15 18.55 -26.37 -2.52
CA LYS A 15 17.61 -26.83 -1.50
C LYS A 15 17.04 -25.67 -0.67
N LYS A 16 17.89 -24.70 -0.30
CA LYS A 16 17.46 -23.49 0.43
C LYS A 16 16.46 -22.66 -0.38
N ILE A 17 16.72 -22.47 -1.67
CA ILE A 17 15.83 -21.71 -2.56
C ILE A 17 14.52 -22.46 -2.78
N LEU A 18 14.57 -23.76 -3.08
CA LEU A 18 13.38 -24.60 -3.26
C LEU A 18 12.46 -24.59 -2.03
N TYR A 19 13.02 -24.64 -0.82
CA TYR A 19 12.24 -24.61 0.41
C TYR A 19 11.51 -23.28 0.62
N LYS A 20 12.15 -22.16 0.27
CA LYS A 20 11.52 -20.84 0.37
C LYS A 20 10.45 -20.65 -0.70
N VAL A 21 10.79 -20.91 -1.96
CA VAL A 21 9.88 -20.71 -3.09
C VAL A 21 8.69 -21.67 -3.06
N GLY A 22 8.89 -22.90 -2.59
CA GLY A 22 7.85 -23.94 -2.57
C GLY A 22 6.73 -23.72 -1.54
N LYS A 23 6.89 -22.80 -0.58
CA LYS A 23 5.89 -22.51 0.45
C LYS A 23 4.86 -21.47 0.03
N ASP A 24 5.15 -20.70 -1.00
CA ASP A 24 4.40 -19.50 -1.34
C ASP A 24 3.58 -19.68 -2.61
N LYS A 25 2.61 -18.77 -2.80
CA LYS A 25 1.74 -18.74 -4.00
C LYS A 25 2.53 -18.56 -5.31
N ILE A 26 3.79 -18.12 -5.22
CA ILE A 26 4.71 -17.92 -6.34
C ILE A 26 5.04 -19.26 -7.04
N LYS A 27 4.79 -20.41 -6.41
CA LYS A 27 4.98 -21.74 -7.02
C LYS A 27 4.21 -21.91 -8.33
N GLU A 28 3.01 -21.32 -8.44
CA GLU A 28 2.15 -21.44 -9.64
C GLU A 28 2.78 -20.79 -10.87
N ASP A 29 3.62 -19.79 -10.62
CA ASP A 29 4.30 -18.97 -11.63
C ASP A 29 5.66 -19.53 -12.04
N ILE A 30 6.16 -20.58 -11.36
CA ILE A 30 7.52 -21.10 -11.54
C ILE A 30 7.49 -22.54 -12.05
N HIS A 31 8.12 -22.76 -13.20
CA HIS A 31 8.39 -24.09 -13.73
C HIS A 31 9.72 -24.61 -13.18
N PHE A 32 9.68 -25.70 -12.43
CA PHE A 32 10.86 -26.32 -11.82
C PHE A 32 11.46 -27.36 -12.77
N LEU A 33 12.71 -27.16 -13.19
CA LEU A 33 13.42 -28.08 -14.05
C LEU A 33 14.70 -28.61 -13.39
N CYS A 34 14.78 -29.94 -13.30
CA CYS A 34 15.89 -30.65 -12.68
C CYS A 34 16.95 -30.99 -13.74
N ILE A 35 18.18 -30.46 -13.60
CA ILE A 35 19.28 -30.66 -14.58
C ILE A 35 20.08 -31.95 -14.33
N ASP A 36 19.77 -32.70 -13.27
CA ASP A 36 20.55 -33.90 -12.88
C ASP A 36 20.65 -34.94 -14.00
N LYS A 37 19.61 -35.08 -14.82
CA LYS A 37 19.58 -36.02 -15.94
C LYS A 37 19.77 -35.29 -17.27
N ARG A 38 21.03 -34.93 -17.57
CA ARG A 38 21.41 -34.28 -18.83
C ARG A 38 22.11 -35.23 -19.80
N LYS A 39 21.81 -35.10 -21.09
CA LYS A 39 22.49 -35.77 -22.21
C LYS A 39 23.14 -34.73 -23.09
N VAL A 40 24.36 -34.98 -23.55
CA VAL A 40 25.04 -34.13 -24.52
C VAL A 40 24.90 -34.79 -25.89
N ILE A 41 24.21 -34.13 -26.82
CA ILE A 41 24.02 -34.61 -28.19
C ILE A 41 24.43 -33.46 -29.11
N LYS A 42 25.46 -33.67 -29.94
CA LYS A 42 25.94 -32.69 -30.94
C LYS A 42 26.16 -31.29 -30.34
N ASP A 43 26.96 -31.22 -29.29
CA ASP A 43 27.32 -29.99 -28.54
C ASP A 43 26.15 -29.23 -27.87
N LYS A 44 24.95 -29.82 -27.87
CA LYS A 44 23.78 -29.28 -27.18
C LYS A 44 23.42 -30.15 -25.99
N ILE A 45 23.07 -29.51 -24.89
CA ILE A 45 22.68 -30.19 -23.65
C ILE A 45 21.16 -30.34 -23.63
N TYR A 46 20.71 -31.58 -23.51
CA TYR A 46 19.30 -31.94 -23.37
C TYR A 46 19.02 -32.45 -21.96
N ILE A 47 17.95 -31.95 -21.34
CA ILE A 47 17.47 -32.39 -20.03
C ILE A 47 16.35 -33.39 -20.25
N THR A 48 16.46 -34.56 -19.63
CA THR A 48 15.38 -35.55 -19.62
C THR A 48 14.42 -35.27 -18.46
N LEU A 49 13.17 -34.94 -18.78
CA LEU A 49 12.12 -34.73 -17.80
C LEU A 49 11.67 -36.08 -17.19
N SER A 50 10.93 -36.04 -16.09
CA SER A 50 10.32 -37.22 -15.45
C SER A 50 9.47 -38.03 -16.43
N ASP A 51 8.85 -37.35 -17.39
CA ASP A 51 7.91 -37.92 -18.34
C ASP A 51 8.61 -38.54 -19.57
N GLY A 52 9.95 -38.59 -19.57
CA GLY A 52 10.76 -39.11 -20.68
C GLY A 52 10.96 -38.14 -21.84
N LYS A 53 10.33 -36.96 -21.82
CA LYS A 53 10.54 -35.90 -22.81
C LYS A 53 11.92 -35.26 -22.65
N GLU A 54 12.54 -34.91 -23.78
CA GLU A 54 13.83 -34.22 -23.81
C GLU A 54 13.61 -32.72 -24.08
N LEU A 55 14.14 -31.86 -23.19
CA LEU A 55 14.09 -30.40 -23.33
C LEU A 55 15.50 -29.87 -23.61
N LEU A 56 15.62 -28.98 -24.60
CA LEU A 56 16.88 -28.30 -24.90
C LEU A 56 17.19 -27.28 -23.80
N MET A 57 18.38 -27.37 -23.20
CA MET A 57 18.90 -26.42 -22.23
C MET A 57 19.66 -25.30 -22.95
N PRO A 58 19.42 -24.02 -22.62
CA PRO A 58 20.23 -22.92 -23.13
C PRO A 58 21.68 -23.03 -22.66
N ASN A 59 22.64 -22.84 -23.58
CA ASN A 59 24.08 -22.88 -23.29
C ASN A 59 24.56 -21.74 -22.36
N GLU A 60 23.73 -20.74 -22.15
CA GLU A 60 23.99 -19.60 -21.27
C GLU A 60 24.00 -20.00 -19.78
N ILE A 61 23.30 -21.09 -19.43
CA ILE A 61 23.20 -21.56 -18.04
C ILE A 61 24.42 -22.40 -17.70
N LYS A 62 25.44 -21.77 -17.10
CA LYS A 62 26.69 -22.41 -16.68
C LYS A 62 26.64 -22.95 -15.26
N GLU A 63 25.85 -22.33 -14.40
CA GLU A 63 25.81 -22.59 -12.95
C GLU A 63 24.38 -22.78 -12.47
N VAL A 64 24.24 -23.44 -11.31
CA VAL A 64 22.96 -23.79 -10.69
C VAL A 64 23.07 -23.43 -9.20
N PRO A 65 22.09 -22.75 -8.58
CA PRO A 65 20.74 -22.44 -9.05
C PRO A 65 20.67 -21.26 -10.04
N ALA A 66 19.88 -21.42 -11.10
CA ALA A 66 19.62 -20.40 -12.09
C ALA A 66 18.12 -20.20 -12.31
N LEU A 67 17.68 -18.94 -12.39
CA LEU A 67 16.32 -18.53 -12.69
C LEU A 67 16.30 -17.82 -14.04
N LEU A 68 15.53 -18.35 -14.98
CA LEU A 68 15.28 -17.73 -16.28
C LEU A 68 13.98 -16.94 -16.22
N LEU A 69 14.06 -15.64 -16.47
CA LEU A 69 12.92 -14.73 -16.48
C LEU A 69 12.39 -14.57 -17.92
N LEU A 70 11.35 -15.32 -18.26
CA LEU A 70 10.73 -15.24 -19.59
C LEU A 70 10.14 -13.85 -19.84
N ASN A 71 9.60 -13.21 -18.79
CA ASN A 71 8.95 -11.90 -18.89
C ASN A 71 9.93 -10.72 -19.03
N ARG A 72 11.23 -10.91 -18.81
CA ARG A 72 12.24 -9.83 -18.82
C ARG A 72 13.34 -10.11 -19.84
N GLY A 73 12.93 -10.43 -21.06
CA GLY A 73 13.85 -10.64 -22.19
C GLY A 73 14.78 -11.84 -22.00
N ASN A 74 14.29 -12.91 -21.39
CA ASN A 74 15.06 -14.13 -21.11
C ASN A 74 16.33 -13.89 -20.28
N ARG A 75 16.33 -12.87 -19.41
CA ARG A 75 17.44 -12.64 -18.48
C ARG A 75 17.59 -13.83 -17.53
N ILE A 76 18.83 -14.23 -17.29
CA ILE A 76 19.17 -15.27 -16.31
C ILE A 76 19.70 -14.59 -15.04
N ILE A 77 19.26 -15.07 -13.89
CA ILE A 77 19.68 -14.65 -12.56
C ILE A 77 20.18 -15.89 -11.80
N TYR A 78 21.25 -15.74 -11.00
CA TYR A 78 21.89 -16.85 -10.31
C TYR A 78 21.90 -16.67 -8.79
N GLY A 79 21.98 -17.78 -8.06
CA GLY A 79 22.32 -17.78 -6.64
C GLY A 79 21.39 -16.93 -5.76
N ASP A 80 21.99 -16.08 -4.92
CA ASP A 80 21.28 -15.28 -3.91
C ASP A 80 20.44 -14.13 -4.50
N GLU A 81 20.72 -13.72 -5.74
CA GLU A 81 19.91 -12.71 -6.43
C GLU A 81 18.48 -13.20 -6.65
N ILE A 82 18.30 -14.51 -6.82
CA ILE A 82 16.99 -15.16 -6.91
C ILE A 82 16.20 -14.88 -5.62
N LEU A 83 16.84 -14.99 -4.45
CA LEU A 83 16.20 -14.70 -3.17
C LEU A 83 15.87 -13.22 -3.02
N LYS A 84 16.76 -12.32 -3.47
CA LYS A 84 16.51 -10.87 -3.44
C LYS A 84 15.27 -10.49 -4.26
N LEU A 85 15.03 -11.14 -5.40
CA LEU A 85 13.85 -10.93 -6.23
C LEU A 85 12.57 -11.39 -5.52
N PHE A 86 12.60 -12.55 -4.87
CA PHE A 86 11.41 -13.11 -4.22
C PHE A 86 11.11 -12.48 -2.85
N ASN A 87 12.13 -12.05 -2.09
CA ASN A 87 11.97 -11.44 -0.77
C ASN A 87 10.88 -10.34 -0.66
N PRO A 88 10.80 -9.33 -1.55
CA PRO A 88 9.73 -8.33 -1.47
C PRO A 88 8.34 -8.94 -1.69
N ILE A 89 8.21 -9.87 -2.65
CA ILE A 89 6.95 -10.58 -2.93
C ILE A 89 6.51 -11.40 -1.69
N LEU A 90 7.48 -12.00 -1.00
CA LEU A 90 7.27 -12.78 0.23
C LEU A 90 6.97 -11.93 1.47
N LYS A 91 7.46 -10.69 1.54
CA LYS A 91 7.16 -9.77 2.65
C LYS A 91 5.74 -9.21 2.52
N ASN A 92 5.35 -8.80 1.32
CA ASN A 92 4.02 -8.26 1.05
C ASN A 92 2.91 -9.27 1.42
N THR A 93 3.13 -10.57 1.23
CA THR A 93 2.16 -11.60 1.62
C THR A 93 2.05 -11.82 3.13
N LYS A 94 3.09 -11.48 3.91
CA LYS A 94 3.09 -11.59 5.37
C LYS A 94 2.51 -10.35 6.04
N GLU A 95 2.87 -9.16 5.56
CA GLU A 95 2.35 -7.89 6.11
C GLU A 95 0.83 -7.79 5.94
N ASN A 96 0.32 -8.20 4.76
CA ASN A 96 -1.12 -8.27 4.50
C ASN A 96 -1.88 -9.29 5.38
N LYS A 97 -1.18 -10.22 6.04
CA LYS A 97 -1.79 -11.18 6.97
C LYS A 97 -1.77 -10.72 8.43
N ILE A 98 -0.85 -9.82 8.80
CA ILE A 98 -0.71 -9.34 10.18
C ILE A 98 -1.68 -8.18 10.43
N ASN A 99 -1.89 -7.31 9.44
CA ASN A 99 -2.86 -6.22 9.50
C ASN A 99 -3.92 -6.46 8.43
N GLY A 100 -4.93 -7.28 8.74
CA GLY A 100 -5.99 -7.69 7.82
C GLY A 100 -6.88 -6.55 7.34
N GLY A 101 -6.36 -5.65 6.50
CA GLY A 101 -7.08 -4.71 5.65
C GLY A 101 -7.81 -3.56 6.34
N GLU A 102 -8.22 -3.72 7.60
CA GLU A 102 -9.02 -2.74 8.33
C GLU A 102 -8.27 -2.27 9.59
N PRO A 103 -8.29 -0.96 9.88
CA PRO A 103 -7.78 -0.46 11.15
C PRO A 103 -8.57 -1.10 12.30
N LEU A 104 -7.88 -1.73 13.23
CA LEU A 104 -8.49 -2.26 14.45
C LEU A 104 -9.00 -1.08 15.27
N ALA A 105 -10.29 -1.10 15.63
CA ALA A 105 -10.90 -0.07 16.47
C ALA A 105 -10.32 -0.02 17.89
N PHE A 106 -9.48 -1.00 18.27
CA PHE A 106 -8.87 -1.09 19.58
C PHE A 106 -7.35 -1.21 19.43
N SER A 107 -6.65 -0.15 19.83
CA SER A 107 -5.21 -0.12 19.99
C SER A 107 -4.87 -0.42 21.46
N ASN A 108 -4.34 -1.61 21.74
CA ASN A 108 -3.80 -1.93 23.07
C ASN A 108 -2.47 -1.22 23.37
N TYR A 109 -1.96 -0.43 22.41
CA TYR A 109 -0.71 0.34 22.53
C TYR A 109 -0.97 1.85 22.68
N GLU A 110 -2.21 2.30 22.53
CA GLU A 110 -2.62 3.66 22.88
C GLU A 110 -3.03 3.72 24.35
N MET A 111 -2.04 3.97 25.22
CA MET A 111 -2.28 4.65 26.50
C MET A 111 -2.72 6.11 26.24
N GLY A 112 -3.83 6.32 25.55
CA GLY A 112 -4.27 7.64 25.08
C GLY A 112 -5.78 7.90 25.18
N ALA A 113 -6.62 6.85 25.12
CA ALA A 113 -8.08 7.02 25.21
C ALA A 113 -8.64 7.02 26.64
N THR A 114 -7.80 6.75 27.65
CA THR A 114 -8.20 6.71 29.07
C THR A 114 -7.50 7.80 29.87
N LEU A 115 -7.71 9.06 29.50
CA LEU A 115 -7.52 10.17 30.43
C LEU A 115 -8.91 10.59 30.88
N SER A 116 -9.29 10.11 32.06
CA SER A 116 -10.45 10.63 32.78
C SER A 116 -10.06 12.00 33.35
N ASP A 117 -10.95 12.99 33.26
CA ASP A 117 -10.74 14.35 33.82
C ASP A 117 -10.39 14.36 35.33
N ASN A 118 -10.52 13.21 36.01
CA ASN A 118 -10.14 13.02 37.41
C ASN A 118 -8.70 12.56 37.66
N TYR A 119 -7.91 12.23 36.62
CA TYR A 119 -6.54 11.73 36.79
C TYR A 119 -5.55 12.52 35.92
N SER A 120 -4.57 13.13 36.58
CA SER A 120 -3.44 13.82 35.95
C SER A 120 -2.14 13.03 36.14
N TYR A 121 -1.19 13.19 35.22
CA TYR A 121 0.14 12.61 35.40
C TYR A 121 0.87 13.30 36.55
N LEU A 122 1.69 12.54 37.29
CA LEU A 122 2.40 13.02 38.48
C LEU A 122 3.34 14.21 38.22
N ASP A 123 3.75 14.39 36.96
CA ASP A 123 4.65 15.45 36.52
C ASP A 123 3.92 16.62 35.83
N GLN A 124 2.58 16.68 35.90
CA GLN A 124 1.79 17.81 35.43
C GLN A 124 1.50 18.78 36.58
N ASN A 125 1.81 20.07 36.37
CA ASN A 125 1.50 21.12 37.34
C ASN A 125 0.09 21.70 37.07
N SER A 126 -0.59 22.17 38.11
CA SER A 126 -1.98 22.66 38.00
C SER A 126 -2.14 23.83 37.04
N ASP A 127 -1.11 24.67 36.91
CA ASP A 127 -1.14 25.85 36.04
C ASP A 127 -1.15 25.47 34.55
N ASP A 128 -0.49 24.35 34.19
CA ASP A 128 -0.43 23.83 32.82
C ASP A 128 -1.75 23.16 32.38
N LEU A 129 -2.58 22.74 33.33
CA LEU A 129 -3.94 22.22 33.09
C LEU A 129 -4.97 23.35 32.90
N SER A 130 -4.60 24.60 33.16
CA SER A 130 -5.51 25.74 33.02
C SER A 130 -5.70 26.12 31.55
N THR A 131 -6.80 26.82 31.23
CA THR A 131 -7.06 27.33 29.87
C THR A 131 -6.04 28.35 29.36
N LYS A 132 -5.15 28.84 30.23
CA LYS A 132 -4.03 29.73 29.91
C LYS A 132 -2.68 29.00 29.84
N GLY A 133 -2.64 27.74 30.24
CA GLY A 133 -1.46 26.88 30.17
C GLY A 133 -1.19 26.48 28.73
N GLU A 134 0.09 26.37 28.38
CA GLU A 134 0.50 26.06 27.00
C GLU A 134 0.38 24.55 26.68
N GLY A 135 0.06 23.71 27.68
CA GLY A 135 -0.13 22.26 27.55
C GLY A 135 1.10 21.48 27.07
N GLY A 136 2.19 22.17 26.70
CA GLY A 136 3.41 21.61 26.14
C GLY A 136 3.19 20.73 24.91
N LEU A 137 4.14 19.83 24.65
CA LEU A 137 4.08 18.81 23.60
C LEU A 137 3.32 17.53 24.06
N ARG A 138 2.57 17.58 25.15
CA ARG A 138 2.03 16.39 25.82
C ARG A 138 0.57 16.16 25.41
N GLN A 139 0.35 15.02 24.74
CA GLN A 139 -0.93 14.36 24.44
C GLN A 139 -2.15 15.27 24.16
N MET A 140 -2.12 15.97 23.02
CA MET A 140 -3.31 16.54 22.40
C MET A 140 -4.10 15.45 21.66
N HIS A 141 -4.81 14.58 22.38
CA HIS A 141 -5.57 13.49 21.74
C HIS A 141 -6.96 13.92 21.23
N SER A 142 -7.53 15.01 21.78
CA SER A 142 -8.84 15.57 21.37
C SER A 142 -8.93 17.10 21.39
N PHE A 143 -7.85 17.79 21.76
CA PHE A 143 -7.83 19.25 21.87
C PHE A 143 -6.97 19.84 20.77
N ALA A 144 -7.49 20.83 20.05
CA ALA A 144 -6.75 21.59 19.07
C ALA A 144 -6.05 22.77 19.75
N THR A 145 -4.80 23.05 19.37
CA THR A 145 -4.15 24.31 19.78
C THR A 145 -4.83 25.48 19.08
N TYR A 146 -4.73 26.67 19.67
CA TYR A 146 -5.32 27.89 19.09
C TYR A 146 -4.81 28.22 17.68
N ASN A 147 -3.65 27.66 17.30
CA ASN A 147 -3.02 27.82 15.98
C ASN A 147 -3.35 26.70 14.99
N LEU A 148 -4.11 25.68 15.40
CA LEU A 148 -4.39 24.53 14.55
C LEU A 148 -5.37 24.93 13.43
N LYS A 149 -4.86 24.99 12.20
CA LYS A 149 -5.66 25.11 10.98
C LYS A 149 -5.83 23.72 10.39
N ASP A 150 -6.96 23.09 10.67
CA ASP A 150 -7.35 21.83 10.03
C ASP A 150 -8.19 22.14 8.79
N GLU A 151 -7.70 21.75 7.61
CA GLU A 151 -8.44 21.80 6.36
C GLU A 151 -8.82 20.36 5.99
N ILE A 152 -10.12 20.05 6.02
CA ILE A 152 -10.62 18.74 5.63
C ILE A 152 -10.83 18.77 4.12
N GLU A 153 -10.23 17.81 3.40
CA GLU A 153 -10.50 17.62 1.97
C GLU A 153 -11.94 17.13 1.78
N THR A 154 -12.86 18.07 1.57
CA THR A 154 -14.19 17.72 1.10
C THR A 154 -14.13 17.38 -0.39
N PRO A 155 -14.87 16.35 -0.86
CA PRO A 155 -14.97 16.07 -2.28
C PRO A 155 -15.42 17.31 -3.05
N PRO A 156 -14.95 17.52 -4.29
CA PRO A 156 -15.32 18.70 -5.06
C PRO A 156 -16.84 18.77 -5.19
N GLU A 157 -17.43 19.90 -4.81
CA GLU A 157 -18.87 20.15 -4.96
C GLU A 157 -19.23 20.09 -6.46
N THR A 158 -19.72 18.93 -6.90
CA THR A 158 -20.26 18.74 -8.26
C THR A 158 -21.67 19.29 -8.40
N PHE A 159 -22.24 19.87 -7.33
CA PHE A 159 -23.58 20.41 -7.33
C PHE A 159 -23.62 21.78 -8.02
N ILE A 160 -23.70 21.75 -9.35
CA ILE A 160 -24.00 22.96 -10.12
C ILE A 160 -25.51 23.19 -10.01
N SER A 161 -25.93 24.04 -9.08
CA SER A 161 -27.34 24.44 -9.01
C SER A 161 -27.77 25.06 -10.35
N GLU A 162 -28.66 24.38 -11.07
CA GLU A 162 -29.16 24.86 -12.39
C GLU A 162 -29.91 26.19 -12.27
N LYS A 163 -30.31 26.60 -11.06
CA LYS A 163 -30.96 27.88 -10.78
C LYS A 163 -30.07 29.11 -11.06
N ILE A 164 -28.74 28.96 -11.17
CA ILE A 164 -27.82 30.11 -11.33
C ILE A 164 -27.19 30.16 -12.74
N LYS A 165 -27.48 29.20 -13.62
CA LYS A 165 -27.07 29.29 -15.05
C LYS A 165 -28.00 30.19 -15.85
N SER A 166 -28.01 31.47 -15.53
CA SER A 166 -28.40 32.49 -16.52
C SER A 166 -27.57 33.74 -16.29
N GLY A 167 -27.06 34.35 -17.36
CA GLY A 167 -26.36 35.64 -17.34
C GLY A 167 -27.24 36.83 -16.87
N ASN A 168 -28.29 36.55 -16.10
CA ASN A 168 -29.24 37.47 -15.51
C ASN A 168 -29.07 37.57 -13.98
N VAL A 169 -28.01 37.03 -13.37
CA VAL A 169 -27.78 37.17 -11.91
C VAL A 169 -27.79 38.64 -11.50
N SER A 170 -27.15 39.52 -12.27
CA SER A 170 -27.19 40.97 -12.03
C SER A 170 -28.61 41.55 -12.10
N LYS A 171 -29.40 41.15 -13.12
CA LYS A 171 -30.79 41.61 -13.30
C LYS A 171 -31.76 41.07 -12.25
N LEU A 172 -31.49 39.87 -11.72
CA LEU A 172 -32.29 39.24 -10.67
C LEU A 172 -31.97 39.89 -9.31
N LEU A 173 -30.70 40.22 -9.08
CA LEU A 173 -30.24 40.91 -7.88
C LEU A 173 -30.79 42.35 -7.82
N THR A 174 -30.80 43.08 -8.93
CA THR A 174 -31.43 44.40 -9.00
C THR A 174 -32.94 44.35 -8.75
N LYS A 175 -33.66 43.35 -9.32
CA LYS A 175 -35.10 43.18 -9.07
C LYS A 175 -35.41 42.88 -7.61
N LEU A 176 -34.65 41.98 -6.97
CA LEU A 176 -34.82 41.67 -5.55
C LEU A 176 -34.53 42.88 -4.65
N GLN A 177 -33.59 43.73 -5.05
CA GLN A 177 -33.25 44.95 -4.31
C GLN A 177 -34.34 46.02 -4.44
N GLU A 178 -34.95 46.17 -5.62
CA GLU A 178 -36.12 47.03 -5.82
C GLU A 178 -37.36 46.56 -5.04
N GLU A 179 -37.63 45.25 -5.01
CA GLU A 179 -38.74 44.68 -4.24
C GLU A 179 -38.56 44.91 -2.74
N ARG A 180 -37.36 44.67 -2.20
CA ARG A 180 -37.05 44.97 -0.78
C ARG A 180 -37.24 46.44 -0.45
N ASN A 181 -36.79 47.34 -1.32
CA ASN A 181 -36.91 48.77 -1.08
C ASN A 181 -38.39 49.21 -1.08
N LYS A 182 -39.24 48.62 -1.94
CA LYS A 182 -40.69 48.86 -1.92
C LYS A 182 -41.34 48.34 -0.63
N GLU A 183 -40.97 47.16 -0.16
CA GLU A 183 -41.47 46.61 1.11
C GLU A 183 -41.04 47.45 2.31
N MET A 184 -39.79 47.94 2.33
CA MET A 184 -39.30 48.83 3.37
C MET A 184 -40.04 50.17 3.39
N HIS A 185 -40.37 50.71 2.21
CA HIS A 185 -41.12 51.96 2.09
C HIS A 185 -42.59 51.82 2.52
N ASN A 186 -43.22 50.67 2.20
CA ASN A 186 -44.59 50.39 2.62
C ASN A 186 -44.71 50.15 4.13
N LYS A 187 -43.65 49.67 4.80
CA LYS A 187 -43.61 49.52 6.26
C LYS A 187 -43.45 50.84 7.03
N THR A 188 -43.05 51.93 6.36
CA THR A 188 -42.91 53.25 6.97
C THR A 188 -44.15 54.14 6.86
N MET A 189 -45.24 53.68 6.22
CA MET A 189 -46.53 54.40 6.11
C MET A 189 -47.65 53.79 6.97
N ILE A 190 -47.31 53.31 8.17
CA ILE A 190 -48.24 53.04 9.28
C ILE A 190 -47.61 53.67 10.52
#